data_AF-N1MQM6-F1
#
_entry.id   AF-N1MQM6-F1
#
_cell.length_a   1.000
_cell.length_b   1.000
_cell.length_c   1.000
_cell.angle_alpha   90.00
_cell.angle_beta   90.00
_cell.angle_gamma   90.00
#
_symmetry.space_group_name_H-M   'P 1'
#
loop_
_entity.id
_entity.type
_entity.pdbx_description
1 polymer ?
#
loop_
_entity_poly.entity_id
_entity_poly.type
_entity_poly.pdbx_seq_one_letter_code
_entity_poly.pdbx_strand_id
1 'polypeptide(L)'
;MGTVLKHGSDEQKRRYLPLIASGELRLQAFGVTEPTAGTDTTRITTFARREGDKYIVNGQKIWISRAEHSDLMVLLVRTTPRNEVTKPTDGMSVLLVDMREAVGNGLTVRPIRTMLNHATTELFFDNLEVPVANLVGVEGEGFRYILSGMNAERILIASECIGDGRFFIDKATAYAKERTVFGRAIGSNQGVQFPIARAHVQVTAAAEVVAKAARMYDQGISCGTEANMAKMLASEASWYSADMCIQTHGGFGFAEEYDVERKFRETRLYQVAPISTNLILSHVATHTLGLPKSF
;
A
#
# COMPACT_ATOMS: atom_id res chain seq x y z
N MET A 1 7.55 6.31 -4.31
CA MET A 1 8.61 7.11 -4.98
C MET A 1 8.11 8.13 -6.01
N GLY A 2 6.87 8.03 -6.51
CA GLY A 2 6.33 8.98 -7.51
C GLY A 2 6.29 10.44 -7.05
N THR A 3 6.12 10.71 -5.76
CA THR A 3 6.02 12.08 -5.21
C THR A 3 7.29 12.90 -5.48
N VAL A 4 8.46 12.38 -5.10
CA VAL A 4 9.75 13.06 -5.33
C VAL A 4 10.08 13.10 -6.83
N LEU A 5 9.83 12.00 -7.55
CA LEU A 5 10.08 11.93 -8.99
C LEU A 5 9.29 12.96 -9.80
N LYS A 6 8.02 13.18 -9.45
CA LYS A 6 7.14 14.10 -10.18
C LYS A 6 7.24 15.54 -9.67
N HIS A 7 7.33 15.74 -8.35
CA HIS A 7 7.14 17.05 -7.73
C HIS A 7 8.34 17.57 -6.94
N GLY A 8 9.40 16.79 -6.77
CA GLY A 8 10.64 17.27 -6.16
C GLY A 8 11.31 18.37 -6.99
N SER A 9 12.10 19.22 -6.33
CA SER A 9 12.95 20.20 -7.02
C SER A 9 14.03 19.49 -7.85
N ASP A 10 14.62 20.20 -8.81
CA ASP A 10 15.71 19.63 -9.61
C ASP A 10 16.92 19.25 -8.74
N GLU A 11 17.18 20.00 -7.68
CA GLU A 11 18.23 19.69 -6.71
C GLU A 11 17.91 18.40 -5.93
N GLN A 12 16.69 18.26 -5.39
CA GLN A 12 16.25 17.04 -4.72
C GLN A 12 16.33 15.83 -5.67
N LYS A 13 15.90 15.98 -6.92
CA LYS A 13 15.93 14.92 -7.93
C LYS A 13 17.36 14.47 -8.21
N ARG A 14 18.27 15.42 -8.48
CA ARG A 14 19.70 15.12 -8.73
C ARG A 14 20.36 14.47 -7.52
N ARG A 15 20.05 14.93 -6.31
CA ARG A 15 20.64 14.43 -5.07
C ARG A 15 20.17 13.02 -4.71
N TYR A 16 18.88 12.74 -4.81
CA TYR A 16 18.30 11.53 -4.22
C TYR A 16 17.96 10.43 -5.22
N LEU A 17 17.44 10.75 -6.41
CA LEU A 17 16.88 9.72 -7.30
C LEU A 17 17.91 8.69 -7.82
N PRO A 18 19.15 9.07 -8.21
CA PRO A 18 20.15 8.09 -8.62
C PRO A 18 20.54 7.11 -7.50
N LEU A 19 20.70 7.62 -6.27
CA LEU A 19 21.03 6.81 -5.10
C LEU A 19 19.88 5.88 -4.69
N ILE A 20 18.64 6.33 -4.86
CA ILE A 20 17.46 5.48 -4.66
C ILE A 20 17.38 4.39 -5.73
N ALA A 21 17.65 4.72 -7.00
CA ALA A 21 17.60 3.76 -8.10
C ALA A 21 18.68 2.67 -8.00
N SER A 22 19.88 3.02 -7.52
CA SER A 22 20.97 2.06 -7.26
C SER A 22 20.73 1.19 -6.01
N GLY A 23 19.86 1.62 -5.10
CA GLY A 23 19.63 0.97 -3.81
C GLY A 23 20.60 1.39 -2.70
N GLU A 24 21.55 2.30 -2.99
CA GLU A 24 22.45 2.90 -1.99
C GLU A 24 21.70 3.73 -0.94
N LEU A 25 20.57 4.33 -1.33
CA LEU A 25 19.70 5.10 -0.45
C LEU A 25 18.29 4.54 -0.44
N ARG A 26 17.77 4.18 0.73
CA ARG A 26 16.47 3.53 0.88
C ARG A 26 15.37 4.52 1.20
N LEU A 27 14.50 4.78 0.23
CA LEU A 27 13.25 5.52 0.41
C LEU A 27 12.03 4.58 0.33
N GLN A 28 11.72 3.91 1.44
CA GLN A 28 10.60 2.96 1.52
C GLN A 28 9.51 3.44 2.48
N ALA A 29 9.83 4.28 3.47
CA ALA A 29 8.89 4.81 4.44
C ALA A 29 8.05 5.96 3.88
N PHE A 30 6.74 5.90 4.12
CA PHE A 30 5.79 6.92 3.72
C PHE A 30 4.82 7.25 4.86
N GLY A 31 5.11 8.32 5.60
CA GLY A 31 4.35 8.77 6.76
C GLY A 31 3.06 9.51 6.40
N VAL A 32 1.96 8.79 6.20
CA VAL A 32 0.64 9.38 5.89
C VAL A 32 -0.35 9.20 7.04
N THR A 33 -0.64 7.93 7.36
CA THR A 33 -1.71 7.52 8.27
C THR A 33 -1.42 7.89 9.72
N GLU A 34 -2.48 8.29 10.43
CA GLU A 34 -2.48 8.63 11.86
C GLU A 34 -3.48 7.76 12.62
N PRO A 35 -3.34 7.62 13.94
CA PRO A 35 -4.28 6.82 14.75
C PRO A 35 -5.74 7.21 14.56
N THR A 36 -6.00 8.49 14.29
CA THR A 36 -7.34 9.07 14.11
C THR A 36 -7.68 9.38 12.65
N ALA A 37 -6.76 9.15 11.70
CA ALA A 37 -6.94 9.48 10.28
C ALA A 37 -6.23 8.49 9.35
N GLY A 38 -7.01 7.59 8.73
CA GLY A 38 -6.56 6.68 7.67
C GLY A 38 -7.29 6.97 6.36
N THR A 39 -8.46 6.37 6.19
CA THR A 39 -9.37 6.58 5.06
C THR A 39 -9.64 8.05 4.78
N ASP A 40 -10.02 8.82 5.80
CA ASP A 40 -10.16 10.28 5.70
C ASP A 40 -8.81 10.94 6.02
N THR A 41 -7.86 10.81 5.10
CA THR A 41 -6.52 11.39 5.23
C THR A 41 -6.56 12.91 5.42
N THR A 42 -7.64 13.58 4.99
CA THR A 42 -7.79 15.03 5.20
C THR A 42 -7.93 15.42 6.68
N ARG A 43 -8.08 14.47 7.60
CA ARG A 43 -8.16 14.74 9.04
C ARG A 43 -6.84 14.61 9.78
N ILE A 44 -5.73 14.38 9.09
CA ILE A 44 -4.42 14.35 9.74
C ILE A 44 -4.16 15.62 10.56
N THR A 45 -3.51 15.47 11.71
CA THR A 45 -3.21 16.51 12.69
C THR A 45 -1.71 16.72 12.90
N THR A 46 -0.84 15.81 12.43
CA THR A 46 0.61 16.05 12.44
C THR A 46 0.90 17.36 11.74
N PHE A 47 1.52 18.30 12.46
CA PHE A 47 1.66 19.68 12.04
C PHE A 47 3.13 20.06 11.90
N ALA A 48 3.45 20.82 10.86
CA ALA A 48 4.77 21.36 10.60
C ALA A 48 4.66 22.88 10.57
N ARG A 49 5.19 23.53 11.62
CA ARG A 49 5.25 24.99 11.70
C ARG A 49 6.57 25.48 11.15
N ARG A 50 6.55 26.45 10.24
CA ARG A 50 7.78 27.05 9.73
C ARG A 50 8.41 27.98 10.77
N GLU A 51 9.71 27.82 11.00
CA GLU A 51 10.58 28.68 11.81
C GLU A 51 11.87 28.98 11.03
N GLY A 52 11.96 30.17 10.46
CA GLY A 52 13.12 30.56 9.65
C GLY A 52 13.33 29.63 8.45
N ASP A 53 14.46 28.92 8.47
CA ASP A 53 14.91 27.97 7.45
C ASP A 53 14.51 26.50 7.74
N LYS A 54 13.69 26.28 8.77
CA LYS A 54 13.23 24.93 9.19
C LYS A 54 11.71 24.86 9.34
N TYR A 55 11.20 23.63 9.30
CA TYR A 55 9.90 23.24 9.83
C TYR A 55 10.10 22.50 11.15
N ILE A 56 9.28 22.83 12.15
CA ILE A 56 9.19 22.11 13.42
C ILE A 56 7.96 21.21 13.36
N VAL A 57 8.19 19.90 13.33
CA VAL A 57 7.15 18.87 13.16
C VAL A 57 6.77 18.26 14.50
N ASN A 58 5.47 18.24 14.79
CA ASN A 58 4.89 17.59 15.96
C ASN A 58 3.69 16.73 15.57
N GLY A 59 3.60 15.52 16.13
CA GLY A 59 2.47 14.62 15.89
C GLY A 59 2.83 13.14 15.95
N GLN A 60 1.99 12.32 15.34
CA GLN A 60 2.15 10.87 15.34
C GLN A 60 1.69 10.29 14.00
N LYS A 61 2.46 9.34 13.48
CA LYS A 61 2.05 8.47 12.37
C LYS A 61 1.98 7.02 12.84
N ILE A 62 1.15 6.22 12.18
CA ILE A 62 0.97 4.80 12.48
C ILE A 62 0.81 4.01 11.18
N TRP A 63 1.13 2.72 11.25
CA TRP A 63 1.12 1.82 10.09
C TRP A 63 2.18 2.14 9.03
N ILE A 64 3.30 2.76 9.44
CA ILE A 64 4.36 3.13 8.49
C ILE A 64 5.26 1.93 8.26
N SER A 65 5.19 1.37 7.06
CA SER A 65 5.98 0.21 6.67
C SER A 65 7.46 0.56 6.52
N ARG A 66 8.33 -0.32 7.02
CA ARG A 66 9.79 -0.32 6.80
C ARG A 66 10.51 0.96 7.22
N ALA A 67 9.98 1.69 8.22
CA ALA A 67 10.65 2.88 8.75
C ALA A 67 12.01 2.55 9.37
N GLU A 68 12.13 1.43 10.09
CA GLU A 68 13.40 0.91 10.65
C GLU A 68 14.44 0.51 9.59
N HIS A 69 14.03 0.46 8.32
CA HIS A 69 14.87 0.03 7.20
C HIS A 69 15.01 1.10 6.12
N SER A 70 14.63 2.34 6.41
CA SER A 70 14.66 3.45 5.45
C SER A 70 15.66 4.52 5.90
N ASP A 71 16.41 5.04 4.94
CA ASP A 71 17.29 6.20 5.14
C ASP A 71 16.50 7.50 4.99
N LEU A 72 15.47 7.50 4.15
CA LEU A 72 14.59 8.63 3.91
C LEU A 72 13.13 8.26 4.17
N MET A 73 12.32 9.24 4.53
CA MET A 73 10.87 9.14 4.60
C MET A 73 10.21 10.30 3.86
N VAL A 74 9.19 9.98 3.06
CA VAL A 74 8.22 11.01 2.63
C VAL A 74 7.21 11.16 3.76
N LEU A 75 7.01 12.38 4.26
CA LEU A 75 6.12 12.66 5.39
C LEU A 75 5.04 13.67 4.98
N LEU A 76 3.77 13.28 5.12
CA LEU A 76 2.64 14.18 4.93
C LEU A 76 2.26 14.84 6.26
N VAL A 77 2.25 16.17 6.27
CA VAL A 77 1.95 17.01 7.43
C VAL A 77 0.94 18.09 7.04
N ARG A 78 0.25 18.68 8.02
CA ARG A 78 -0.40 19.97 7.85
C ARG A 78 0.61 21.10 8.05
N THR A 79 0.58 22.08 7.17
CA THR A 79 1.28 23.38 7.33
C THR A 79 0.28 24.52 7.53
N THR A 80 -1.00 24.29 7.24
CA THR A 80 -2.10 25.20 7.56
C THR A 80 -3.17 24.43 8.35
N PRO A 81 -3.67 24.98 9.47
CA PRO A 81 -4.74 24.36 10.23
C PRO A 81 -5.97 24.07 9.37
N ARG A 82 -6.62 22.93 9.61
CA ARG A 82 -7.75 22.48 8.77
C ARG A 82 -8.94 23.46 8.77
N ASN A 83 -9.13 24.18 9.87
CA ASN A 83 -10.17 25.21 10.01
C ASN A 83 -9.82 26.54 9.32
N GLU A 84 -8.61 26.69 8.80
CA GLU A 84 -8.13 27.90 8.12
C GLU A 84 -8.02 27.71 6.60
N VAL A 85 -8.44 26.55 6.07
CA VAL A 85 -8.43 26.26 4.63
C VAL A 85 -9.82 26.16 4.05
N THR A 86 -9.97 26.50 2.77
CA THR A 86 -11.26 26.44 2.07
C THR A 86 -11.68 25.00 1.77
N LYS A 87 -10.76 24.16 1.28
CA LYS A 87 -11.04 22.74 1.04
C LYS A 87 -10.26 21.89 2.06
N PRO A 88 -10.86 20.80 2.58
CA PRO A 88 -10.16 19.90 3.52
C PRO A 88 -8.83 19.33 2.99
N THR A 89 -8.69 19.25 1.66
CA THR A 89 -7.52 18.78 0.94
C THR A 89 -6.36 19.77 0.89
N ASP A 90 -6.60 21.03 1.24
CA ASP A 90 -5.60 22.08 1.18
C ASP A 90 -4.85 22.18 2.54
N GLY A 91 -3.72 22.90 2.55
CA GLY A 91 -2.96 23.16 3.77
C GLY A 91 -2.14 21.96 4.28
N MET A 92 -1.97 20.94 3.44
CA MET A 92 -1.08 19.81 3.71
C MET A 92 0.18 19.93 2.84
N SER A 93 1.34 19.59 3.39
CA SER A 93 2.62 19.64 2.70
C SER A 93 3.32 18.29 2.81
N VAL A 94 4.24 18.03 1.87
CA VAL A 94 5.09 16.85 1.89
C VAL A 94 6.51 17.26 2.22
N LEU A 95 7.08 16.66 3.25
CA LEU A 95 8.47 16.84 3.65
C LEU A 95 9.27 15.57 3.34
N LEU A 96 10.50 15.72 2.86
CA LEU A 96 11.47 14.63 2.74
C LEU A 96 12.35 14.61 4.00
N VAL A 97 12.15 13.63 4.87
CA VAL A 97 12.87 13.52 6.14
C VAL A 97 14.05 12.58 5.97
N ASP A 98 15.26 13.01 6.38
CA ASP A 98 16.41 12.11 6.51
C ASP A 98 16.31 11.37 7.85
N MET A 99 15.98 10.09 7.80
CA MET A 99 15.75 9.25 8.98
C MET A 99 17.03 9.01 9.77
N ARG A 100 18.19 9.08 9.11
CA ARG A 100 19.50 8.84 9.76
C ARG A 100 19.86 9.96 10.72
N GLU A 101 19.39 11.18 10.43
CA GLU A 101 19.56 12.35 11.27
C GLU A 101 18.39 12.54 12.24
N ALA A 102 17.17 12.21 11.81
CA ALA A 102 15.96 12.46 12.59
C ALA A 102 15.77 11.49 13.77
N VAL A 103 16.11 10.21 13.61
CA VAL A 103 15.86 9.20 14.65
C VAL A 103 16.71 9.49 15.89
N GLY A 104 16.06 9.64 17.04
CA GLY A 104 16.69 10.08 18.28
C GLY A 104 16.82 11.61 18.44
N ASN A 105 16.59 12.36 17.36
CA ASN A 105 16.62 13.83 17.32
C ASN A 105 15.24 14.38 16.90
N GLY A 106 14.22 14.10 17.70
CA GLY A 106 12.84 14.52 17.47
C GLY A 106 11.97 13.52 16.71
N LEU A 107 12.52 12.42 16.19
CA LEU A 107 11.77 11.26 15.71
C LEU A 107 12.03 10.03 16.56
N THR A 108 10.95 9.42 17.07
CA THR A 108 10.98 8.09 17.69
C THR A 108 10.24 7.09 16.81
N VAL A 109 10.87 5.94 16.53
CA VAL A 109 10.29 4.83 15.77
C VAL A 109 9.99 3.68 16.73
N ARG A 110 8.77 3.12 16.70
CA ARG A 110 8.39 1.96 17.50
C ARG A 110 7.80 0.85 16.64
N PRO A 111 8.37 -0.37 16.61
CA PRO A 111 7.82 -1.47 15.83
C PRO A 111 6.47 -1.97 16.38
N ILE A 112 5.58 -2.37 15.48
CA ILE A 112 4.30 -3.00 15.79
C ILE A 112 4.39 -4.47 15.37
N ARG A 113 4.17 -5.38 16.33
CA ARG A 113 4.01 -6.80 16.01
C ARG A 113 2.65 -7.03 15.37
N THR A 114 2.63 -7.50 14.13
CA THR A 114 1.39 -7.81 13.40
C THR A 114 1.38 -9.26 12.92
N MET A 115 0.27 -9.69 12.33
CA MET A 115 0.14 -11.02 11.73
C MET A 115 1.03 -11.22 10.49
N LEU A 116 1.72 -10.22 9.98
CA LEU A 116 2.49 -10.30 8.74
C LEU A 116 3.79 -9.48 8.85
N ASN A 117 4.85 -9.89 8.16
CA ASN A 117 6.18 -9.32 8.36
C ASN A 117 6.47 -8.13 7.43
N HIS A 118 5.74 -7.02 7.61
CA HIS A 118 5.95 -5.79 6.83
C HIS A 118 6.88 -4.77 7.51
N ALA A 119 7.44 -5.11 8.68
CA ALA A 119 8.25 -4.19 9.51
C ALA A 119 7.53 -2.85 9.74
N THR A 120 6.29 -2.93 10.21
CA THR A 120 5.42 -1.77 10.38
C THR A 120 5.64 -1.10 11.73
N THR A 121 5.59 0.24 11.77
CA THR A 121 5.93 1.04 12.94
C THR A 121 4.90 2.13 13.26
N GLU A 122 4.90 2.57 14.52
CA GLU A 122 4.46 3.89 14.94
C GLU A 122 5.62 4.87 14.90
N LEU A 123 5.34 6.11 14.52
CA LEU A 123 6.30 7.21 14.49
C LEU A 123 5.80 8.35 15.36
N PHE A 124 6.65 8.88 16.24
CA PHE A 124 6.35 10.02 17.09
C PHE A 124 7.30 11.17 16.74
N PHE A 125 6.73 12.35 16.52
CA PHE A 125 7.44 13.56 16.18
C PHE A 125 7.30 14.54 17.34
N ASP A 126 8.42 14.88 17.97
CA ASP A 126 8.50 15.87 19.05
C ASP A 126 9.57 16.89 18.68
N ASN A 127 9.11 18.06 18.25
CA ASN A 127 9.93 19.15 17.75
C ASN A 127 10.99 18.71 16.73
N LEU A 128 10.64 17.78 15.84
CA LEU A 128 11.53 17.35 14.78
C LEU A 128 11.79 18.54 13.84
N GLU A 129 13.06 18.93 13.71
CA GLU A 129 13.48 19.94 12.75
C GLU A 129 13.67 19.32 11.36
N VAL A 130 13.06 19.93 10.34
CA VAL A 130 13.23 19.54 8.94
C VAL A 130 13.55 20.79 8.12
N PRO A 131 14.66 20.84 7.37
CA PRO A 131 14.99 22.01 6.55
C PRO A 131 13.88 22.39 5.56
N VAL A 132 13.65 23.68 5.32
CA VAL A 132 12.66 24.14 4.34
C VAL A 132 12.97 23.63 2.93
N ALA A 133 14.26 23.45 2.61
CA ALA A 133 14.71 22.86 1.35
C ALA A 133 14.25 21.41 1.14
N ASN A 134 13.76 20.73 2.19
CA ASN A 134 13.22 19.38 2.11
C ASN A 134 11.71 19.35 1.82
N LEU A 135 11.05 20.51 1.67
CA LEU A 135 9.70 20.59 1.14
C LEU A 135 9.66 20.05 -0.29
N VAL A 136 8.75 19.11 -0.57
CA VAL A 136 8.54 18.56 -1.91
C VAL A 136 7.43 19.35 -2.59
N GLY A 137 7.78 20.07 -3.65
CA GLY A 137 6.86 20.92 -4.40
C GLY A 137 6.51 22.22 -3.66
N VAL A 138 5.24 22.59 -3.67
CA VAL A 138 4.71 23.82 -3.10
C VAL A 138 4.05 23.53 -1.74
N GLU A 139 4.25 24.43 -0.78
CA GLU A 139 3.63 24.34 0.54
C GLU A 139 2.09 24.40 0.41
N GLY A 140 1.38 23.49 1.10
CA GLY A 140 -0.08 23.39 1.06
C GLY A 140 -0.65 22.50 -0.05
N GLU A 141 0.17 22.08 -1.02
CA GLU A 141 -0.23 21.24 -2.17
C GLU A 141 0.06 19.74 -2.00
N GLY A 142 0.57 19.34 -0.83
CA GLY A 142 1.07 18.00 -0.52
C GLY A 142 0.05 16.89 -0.76
N PHE A 143 -1.23 17.12 -0.46
CA PHE A 143 -2.28 16.13 -0.70
C PHE A 143 -2.43 15.78 -2.18
N ARG A 144 -2.31 16.78 -3.07
CA ARG A 144 -2.35 16.52 -4.52
C ARG A 144 -1.15 15.70 -4.97
N TYR A 145 0.02 15.96 -4.39
CA TYR A 145 1.25 15.23 -4.73
C TYR A 145 1.17 13.75 -4.38
N ILE A 146 0.65 13.40 -3.19
CA ILE A 146 0.50 12.00 -2.79
C ILE A 146 -0.52 11.26 -3.66
N LEU A 147 -1.64 11.90 -4.00
CA LEU A 147 -2.68 11.30 -4.86
C LEU A 147 -2.14 10.93 -6.24
N SER A 148 -1.18 11.70 -6.77
CA SER A 148 -0.56 11.45 -8.07
C SER A 148 0.23 10.12 -8.15
N GLY A 149 0.52 9.51 -7.00
CA GLY A 149 1.18 8.20 -6.88
C GLY A 149 0.23 7.03 -6.57
N MET A 150 -0.98 7.28 -6.04
CA MET A 150 -1.84 6.23 -5.49
C MET A 150 -2.34 5.23 -6.54
N ASN A 151 -2.58 5.67 -7.78
CA ASN A 151 -3.02 4.73 -8.83
C ASN A 151 -1.92 3.72 -9.17
N ALA A 152 -0.65 4.16 -9.21
CA ALA A 152 0.47 3.24 -9.40
C ALA A 152 0.58 2.25 -8.24
N GLU A 153 0.45 2.73 -7.00
CA GLU A 153 0.47 1.88 -5.81
C GLU A 153 -0.63 0.81 -5.84
N ARG A 154 -1.87 1.18 -6.19
CA ARG A 154 -2.98 0.23 -6.34
C ARG A 154 -2.68 -0.83 -7.40
N ILE A 155 -2.11 -0.44 -8.54
CA ILE A 155 -1.74 -1.37 -9.61
C ILE A 155 -0.61 -2.30 -9.17
N LEU A 156 0.39 -1.79 -8.44
CA LEU A 156 1.49 -2.60 -7.90
C LEU A 156 0.98 -3.65 -6.90
N ILE A 157 0.17 -3.25 -5.92
CA ILE A 157 -0.42 -4.19 -4.95
C ILE A 157 -1.36 -5.19 -5.63
N ALA A 158 -2.13 -4.76 -6.64
CA ALA A 158 -2.94 -5.68 -7.41
C ALA A 158 -2.07 -6.72 -8.15
N SER A 159 -0.90 -6.31 -8.65
CA SER A 159 0.06 -7.21 -9.29
C SER A 159 0.68 -8.21 -8.31
N GLU A 160 0.99 -7.78 -7.07
CA GLU A 160 1.40 -8.68 -5.99
C GLU A 160 0.33 -9.73 -5.71
N CYS A 161 -0.94 -9.32 -5.62
CA CYS A 161 -2.07 -10.23 -5.41
C CYS A 161 -2.18 -11.30 -6.52
N ILE A 162 -1.88 -10.94 -7.79
CA ILE A 162 -1.84 -11.93 -8.89
C ILE A 162 -0.71 -12.94 -8.67
N GLY A 163 0.47 -12.49 -8.24
CA GLY A 163 1.59 -13.36 -7.91
C GLY A 163 1.24 -14.35 -6.79
N ASP A 164 0.66 -13.85 -5.70
CA ASP A 164 0.22 -14.68 -4.58
C ASP A 164 -0.88 -15.67 -5.00
N GLY A 165 -1.88 -15.23 -5.78
CA GLY A 165 -2.92 -16.10 -6.32
C GLY A 165 -2.35 -17.26 -7.13
N ARG A 166 -1.37 -16.99 -8.01
CA ARG A 166 -0.65 -18.02 -8.78
C ARG A 166 0.12 -18.97 -7.86
N PHE A 167 0.84 -18.45 -6.87
CA PHE A 167 1.56 -19.26 -5.89
C PHE A 167 0.63 -20.26 -5.17
N PHE A 168 -0.53 -19.81 -4.70
CA PHE A 168 -1.49 -20.69 -4.03
C PHE A 168 -2.09 -21.74 -4.97
N ILE A 169 -2.40 -21.37 -6.21
CA ILE A 169 -2.89 -22.30 -7.22
C ILE A 169 -1.83 -23.38 -7.51
N ASP A 170 -0.57 -22.99 -7.67
CA ASP A 170 0.53 -23.91 -7.96
C ASP A 170 0.76 -24.88 -6.78
N LYS A 171 0.80 -24.37 -5.54
CA LYS A 171 0.92 -25.18 -4.33
C LYS A 171 -0.23 -26.16 -4.18
N ALA A 172 -1.48 -25.69 -4.28
CA ALA A 172 -2.66 -26.53 -4.17
C ALA A 172 -2.71 -27.60 -5.28
N THR A 173 -2.37 -27.21 -6.51
CA THR A 173 -2.37 -28.13 -7.66
C THR A 173 -1.31 -29.22 -7.52
N ALA A 174 -0.08 -28.86 -7.12
CA ALA A 174 0.98 -29.83 -6.90
C ALA A 174 0.60 -30.81 -5.78
N TYR A 175 0.18 -30.29 -4.63
CA TYR A 175 -0.26 -31.12 -3.50
C TYR A 175 -1.42 -32.03 -3.86
N ALA A 176 -2.40 -31.53 -4.63
CA ALA A 176 -3.57 -32.31 -5.03
C ALA A 176 -3.23 -33.46 -6.00
N LYS A 177 -2.18 -33.31 -6.82
CA LYS A 177 -1.71 -34.37 -7.74
C LYS A 177 -0.99 -35.50 -7.01
N GLU A 178 -0.30 -35.20 -5.91
CA GLU A 178 0.55 -36.16 -5.19
C GLU A 178 -0.15 -36.79 -3.99
N ARG A 179 -0.90 -35.99 -3.21
CA ARG A 179 -1.54 -36.45 -1.98
C ARG A 179 -2.58 -37.53 -2.29
N THR A 180 -2.39 -38.71 -1.71
CA THR A 180 -3.29 -39.85 -1.87
C THR A 180 -4.15 -40.04 -0.62
N VAL A 181 -5.47 -40.07 -0.82
CA VAL A 181 -6.47 -40.40 0.22
C VAL A 181 -7.53 -41.26 -0.44
N PHE A 182 -8.03 -42.29 0.26
CA PHE A 182 -8.95 -43.28 -0.32
C PHE A 182 -8.41 -43.97 -1.58
N GLY A 183 -7.08 -44.21 -1.63
CA GLY A 183 -6.44 -45.00 -2.69
C GLY A 183 -6.17 -44.29 -4.02
N ARG A 184 -6.42 -42.98 -4.12
CA ARG A 184 -6.09 -42.18 -5.32
C ARG A 184 -5.69 -40.74 -4.96
N ALA A 185 -5.12 -40.02 -5.92
CA ALA A 185 -4.80 -38.60 -5.76
C ALA A 185 -6.07 -37.77 -5.44
N ILE A 186 -5.98 -36.88 -4.44
CA ILE A 186 -7.13 -36.05 -4.03
C ILE A 186 -7.59 -35.12 -5.16
N GLY A 187 -6.70 -34.76 -6.09
CA GLY A 187 -6.98 -33.98 -7.29
C GLY A 187 -7.89 -34.67 -8.30
N SER A 188 -8.29 -35.92 -8.09
CA SER A 188 -9.36 -36.60 -8.84
C SER A 188 -10.77 -36.28 -8.31
N ASN A 189 -10.87 -35.75 -7.09
CA ASN A 189 -12.15 -35.43 -6.46
C ASN A 189 -12.61 -34.05 -6.92
N GLN A 190 -13.81 -33.94 -7.48
CA GLN A 190 -14.34 -32.67 -7.99
C GLN A 190 -14.43 -31.57 -6.91
N GLY A 191 -14.64 -31.95 -5.64
CA GLY A 191 -14.59 -31.04 -4.50
C GLY A 191 -13.23 -30.37 -4.26
N VAL A 192 -12.14 -30.93 -4.81
CA VAL A 192 -10.80 -30.32 -4.83
C VAL A 192 -10.51 -29.66 -6.18
N GLN A 193 -10.89 -30.30 -7.29
CA GLN A 193 -10.66 -29.77 -8.64
C GLN A 193 -11.38 -28.44 -8.90
N PHE A 194 -12.66 -28.34 -8.57
CA PHE A 194 -13.47 -27.17 -8.93
C PHE A 194 -13.02 -25.90 -8.20
N PRO A 195 -12.70 -25.91 -6.90
CA PRO A 195 -12.12 -24.73 -6.24
C PRO A 195 -10.79 -24.27 -6.86
N ILE A 196 -9.87 -25.20 -7.15
CA ILE A 196 -8.59 -24.87 -7.81
C ILE A 196 -8.85 -24.23 -9.19
N ALA A 197 -9.73 -24.83 -9.99
CA ALA A 197 -10.08 -24.31 -11.31
C ALA A 197 -10.76 -22.93 -11.22
N ARG A 198 -11.65 -22.72 -10.24
CA ARG A 198 -12.28 -21.42 -10.01
C ARG A 198 -11.26 -20.35 -9.64
N ALA A 199 -10.32 -20.66 -8.74
CA ALA A 199 -9.24 -19.76 -8.37
C ALA A 199 -8.42 -19.35 -9.61
N HIS A 200 -8.08 -20.31 -10.47
CA HIS A 200 -7.37 -20.05 -11.72
C HIS A 200 -8.14 -19.10 -12.66
N VAL A 201 -9.45 -19.31 -12.82
CA VAL A 201 -10.31 -18.42 -13.64
C VAL A 201 -10.35 -17.01 -13.06
N GLN A 202 -10.52 -16.88 -11.74
CA GLN A 202 -10.60 -15.58 -11.06
C GLN A 202 -9.28 -14.81 -11.14
N VAL A 203 -8.14 -15.47 -10.88
CA VAL A 203 -6.81 -14.85 -10.98
C VAL A 203 -6.51 -14.43 -12.42
N THR A 204 -6.88 -15.24 -13.41
CA THR A 204 -6.71 -14.90 -14.83
C THR A 204 -7.54 -13.68 -15.20
N ALA A 205 -8.82 -13.63 -14.81
CA ALA A 205 -9.68 -12.48 -15.07
C ALA A 205 -9.16 -11.20 -14.38
N ALA A 206 -8.72 -11.31 -13.12
CA ALA A 206 -8.14 -10.18 -12.40
C ALA A 206 -6.85 -9.67 -13.06
N ALA A 207 -5.99 -10.57 -13.54
CA ALA A 207 -4.73 -10.22 -14.21
C ALA A 207 -4.95 -9.37 -15.47
N GLU A 208 -6.02 -9.63 -16.24
CA GLU A 208 -6.36 -8.81 -17.41
C GLU A 208 -6.75 -7.37 -17.02
N VAL A 209 -7.48 -7.20 -15.92
CA VAL A 209 -7.86 -5.87 -15.42
C VAL A 209 -6.64 -5.13 -14.86
N VAL A 210 -5.74 -5.83 -14.16
CA VAL A 210 -4.44 -5.27 -13.72
C VAL A 210 -3.62 -4.81 -14.91
N ALA A 211 -3.49 -5.65 -15.95
CA ALA A 211 -2.74 -5.33 -17.16
C ALA A 211 -3.36 -4.13 -17.91
N LYS A 212 -4.70 -4.03 -17.97
CA LYS A 212 -5.39 -2.85 -18.52
C LYS A 212 -5.03 -1.59 -17.74
N ALA A 213 -5.13 -1.61 -16.41
CA ALA A 213 -4.84 -0.46 -15.56
C ALA A 213 -3.39 0.00 -15.71
N ALA A 214 -2.44 -0.93 -15.76
CA ALA A 214 -1.02 -0.66 -16.00
C ALA A 214 -0.79 0.01 -17.37
N ARG A 215 -1.33 -0.56 -18.46
CA ARG A 215 -1.22 0.04 -19.81
C ARG A 215 -1.76 1.46 -19.86
N MET A 216 -2.92 1.72 -19.25
CA MET A 216 -3.50 3.05 -19.20
C MET A 216 -2.60 4.02 -18.42
N TYR A 217 -2.07 3.58 -17.28
CA TYR A 217 -1.13 4.38 -16.48
C TYR A 217 0.11 4.77 -17.28
N ASP A 218 0.74 3.82 -17.96
CA ASP A 218 1.95 4.04 -18.75
C ASP A 218 1.70 4.97 -19.96
N GLN A 219 0.50 4.95 -20.51
CA GLN A 219 0.06 5.84 -21.60
C GLN A 219 -0.35 7.24 -21.11
N GLY A 220 -0.29 7.52 -19.80
CA GLY A 220 -0.75 8.78 -19.22
C GLY A 220 -2.26 8.97 -19.27
N ILE A 221 -3.02 7.90 -19.51
CA ILE A 221 -4.49 7.92 -19.54
C ILE A 221 -5.00 7.82 -18.09
N SER A 222 -6.06 8.58 -17.78
CA SER A 222 -6.71 8.49 -16.46
C SER A 222 -7.19 7.07 -16.20
N CYS A 223 -6.62 6.41 -15.18
CA CYS A 223 -6.84 4.99 -14.88
C CYS A 223 -7.38 4.79 -13.45
N GLY A 224 -7.97 5.83 -12.84
CA GLY A 224 -8.40 5.78 -11.43
C GLY A 224 -9.43 4.70 -11.16
N THR A 225 -10.42 4.55 -12.04
CA THR A 225 -11.45 3.51 -11.92
C THR A 225 -10.86 2.12 -12.17
N GLU A 226 -10.06 1.95 -13.22
CA GLU A 226 -9.39 0.69 -13.53
C GLU A 226 -8.44 0.23 -12.41
N ALA A 227 -7.65 1.13 -11.83
CA ALA A 227 -6.75 0.80 -10.72
C ALA A 227 -7.53 0.34 -9.47
N ASN A 228 -8.67 0.96 -9.18
CA ASN A 228 -9.54 0.52 -8.09
C ASN A 228 -10.16 -0.85 -8.36
N MET A 229 -10.74 -1.07 -9.54
CA MET A 229 -11.32 -2.37 -9.92
C MET A 229 -10.26 -3.47 -9.94
N ALA A 230 -9.08 -3.20 -10.51
CA ALA A 230 -7.94 -4.12 -10.53
C ALA A 230 -7.55 -4.55 -9.12
N LYS A 231 -7.38 -3.59 -8.20
CA LYS A 231 -7.02 -3.88 -6.80
C LYS A 231 -8.08 -4.73 -6.12
N MET A 232 -9.36 -4.43 -6.28
CA MET A 232 -10.45 -5.22 -5.69
C MET A 232 -10.44 -6.65 -6.21
N LEU A 233 -10.53 -6.82 -7.53
CA LEU A 233 -10.58 -8.14 -8.17
C LEU A 233 -9.37 -8.99 -7.83
N ALA A 234 -8.17 -8.41 -7.90
CA ALA A 234 -6.94 -9.13 -7.60
C ALA A 234 -6.87 -9.54 -6.12
N SER A 235 -7.24 -8.64 -5.19
CA SER A 235 -7.23 -8.96 -3.76
C SER A 235 -8.23 -10.06 -3.42
N GLU A 236 -9.44 -10.03 -3.98
CA GLU A 236 -10.48 -11.06 -3.77
C GLU A 236 -10.08 -12.41 -4.38
N ALA A 237 -9.53 -12.40 -5.60
CA ALA A 237 -9.02 -13.61 -6.24
C ALA A 237 -7.86 -14.25 -5.46
N SER A 238 -6.94 -13.43 -4.94
CA SER A 238 -5.84 -13.87 -4.08
C SER A 238 -6.37 -14.48 -2.78
N TRP A 239 -7.31 -13.81 -2.11
CA TRP A 239 -7.96 -14.30 -0.88
C TRP A 239 -8.66 -15.66 -1.11
N TYR A 240 -9.44 -15.78 -2.18
CA TYR A 240 -10.08 -17.05 -2.54
C TYR A 240 -9.06 -18.16 -2.82
N SER A 241 -7.97 -17.84 -3.53
CA SER A 241 -6.90 -18.80 -3.81
C SER A 241 -6.20 -19.27 -2.54
N ALA A 242 -5.97 -18.37 -1.59
CA ALA A 242 -5.33 -18.67 -0.31
C ALA A 242 -6.18 -19.60 0.56
N ASP A 243 -7.47 -19.28 0.73
CA ASP A 243 -8.43 -20.09 1.48
C ASP A 243 -8.57 -21.49 0.88
N MET A 244 -8.75 -21.56 -0.46
CA MET A 244 -8.77 -22.81 -1.21
C MET A 244 -7.50 -23.63 -1.01
N CYS A 245 -6.33 -22.99 -1.01
CA CYS A 245 -5.05 -23.68 -0.85
C CYS A 245 -4.90 -24.28 0.55
N ILE A 246 -5.27 -23.56 1.60
CA ILE A 246 -5.32 -24.10 2.97
C ILE A 246 -6.26 -25.31 3.01
N GLN A 247 -7.47 -25.17 2.49
CA GLN A 247 -8.47 -26.24 2.49
C GLN A 247 -7.98 -27.49 1.74
N THR A 248 -7.24 -27.31 0.64
CA THR A 248 -6.66 -28.40 -0.16
C THR A 248 -5.55 -29.15 0.60
N HIS A 249 -4.74 -28.44 1.39
CA HIS A 249 -3.69 -29.05 2.21
C HIS A 249 -4.22 -29.67 3.51
N GLY A 250 -5.42 -29.28 3.95
CA GLY A 250 -5.98 -29.69 5.23
C GLY A 250 -5.10 -29.20 6.39
N GLY A 251 -4.78 -30.07 7.35
CA GLY A 251 -3.93 -29.70 8.50
C GLY A 251 -2.56 -29.14 8.09
N PHE A 252 -1.99 -29.61 6.97
CA PHE A 252 -0.70 -29.12 6.47
C PHE A 252 -0.75 -27.69 5.91
N GLY A 253 -1.94 -27.15 5.63
CA GLY A 253 -2.10 -25.75 5.25
C GLY A 253 -1.75 -24.77 6.38
N PHE A 254 -1.75 -25.26 7.62
CA PHE A 254 -1.41 -24.49 8.83
C PHE A 254 0.03 -24.74 9.30
N ALA A 255 0.74 -25.70 8.71
CA ALA A 255 2.11 -26.03 9.09
C ALA A 255 3.10 -25.10 8.39
N GLU A 256 4.05 -24.55 9.16
CA GLU A 256 5.07 -23.62 8.63
C GLU A 256 5.92 -24.24 7.52
N GLU A 257 6.11 -25.57 7.53
CA GLU A 257 6.91 -26.29 6.54
C GLU A 257 6.37 -26.19 5.09
N TYR A 258 5.08 -25.88 4.91
CA TYR A 258 4.47 -25.73 3.58
C TYR A 258 4.44 -24.28 3.08
N ASP A 259 4.77 -23.31 3.93
CA ASP A 259 4.71 -21.86 3.67
C ASP A 259 3.33 -21.28 3.30
N VAL A 260 2.28 -22.11 3.26
CA VAL A 260 0.92 -21.68 2.88
C VAL A 260 0.36 -20.71 3.92
N GLU A 261 0.48 -21.04 5.21
CA GLU A 261 -0.01 -20.19 6.30
C GLU A 261 0.62 -18.79 6.26
N ARG A 262 1.92 -18.72 5.98
CA ARG A 262 2.69 -17.47 5.95
C ARG A 262 2.11 -16.51 4.92
N LYS A 263 1.95 -17.03 3.70
CA LYS A 263 1.41 -16.25 2.60
C LYS A 263 -0.08 -15.95 2.77
N PHE A 264 -0.86 -16.87 3.36
CA PHE A 264 -2.27 -16.65 3.62
C PHE A 264 -2.51 -15.38 4.46
N ARG A 265 -1.66 -15.15 5.48
CA ARG A 265 -1.75 -13.96 6.34
C ARG A 265 -1.61 -12.64 5.56
N GLU A 266 -0.80 -12.60 4.51
CA GLU A 266 -0.61 -11.42 3.65
C GLU A 266 -1.90 -11.09 2.87
N THR A 267 -2.60 -12.10 2.34
CA THR A 267 -3.82 -11.88 1.54
C THR A 267 -4.94 -11.18 2.30
N ARG A 268 -4.98 -11.34 3.64
CA ARG A 268 -5.96 -10.64 4.48
C ARG A 268 -5.73 -9.14 4.51
N LEU A 269 -4.47 -8.69 4.43
CA LEU A 269 -4.12 -7.26 4.41
C LEU A 269 -4.62 -6.59 3.14
N TYR A 270 -4.52 -7.27 1.99
CA TYR A 270 -4.95 -6.72 0.71
C TYR A 270 -6.45 -6.43 0.65
N GLN A 271 -7.26 -7.01 1.55
CA GLN A 271 -8.68 -6.65 1.69
C GLN A 271 -8.89 -5.28 2.37
N VAL A 272 -7.88 -4.75 3.06
CA VAL A 272 -7.96 -3.51 3.87
C VAL A 272 -7.13 -2.38 3.27
N ALA A 273 -5.89 -2.68 2.87
CA ALA A 273 -4.90 -1.70 2.40
C ALA A 273 -4.54 -1.94 0.92
N PRO A 274 -4.06 -0.91 0.20
CA PRO A 274 -3.92 0.50 0.60
C PRO A 274 -5.25 1.27 0.54
N ILE A 275 -6.32 0.63 0.08
CA ILE A 275 -7.68 1.16 0.05
C ILE A 275 -8.67 0.03 0.34
N SER A 276 -9.66 0.28 1.19
CA SER A 276 -10.66 -0.73 1.55
C SER A 276 -11.60 -1.02 0.39
N THR A 277 -12.10 -2.26 0.32
CA THR A 277 -13.07 -2.68 -0.70
C THR A 277 -14.31 -1.78 -0.72
N ASN A 278 -14.78 -1.32 0.44
CA ASN A 278 -15.95 -0.43 0.53
C ASN A 278 -15.71 0.93 -0.15
N LEU A 279 -14.50 1.49 -0.06
CA LEU A 279 -14.19 2.75 -0.75
C LEU A 279 -14.04 2.57 -2.26
N ILE A 280 -13.55 1.41 -2.70
CA ILE A 280 -13.53 1.06 -4.13
C ILE A 280 -14.96 0.97 -4.66
N LEU A 281 -15.84 0.27 -3.96
CA LEU A 281 -17.25 0.15 -4.34
C LEU A 281 -17.95 1.52 -4.33
N SER A 282 -17.68 2.35 -3.32
CA SER A 282 -18.18 3.73 -3.27
C SER A 282 -17.72 4.56 -4.47
N HIS A 283 -16.43 4.46 -4.84
CA HIS A 283 -15.87 5.12 -6.02
C HIS A 283 -16.56 4.65 -7.31
N VAL A 284 -16.69 3.34 -7.51
CA VAL A 284 -17.35 2.79 -8.71
C VAL A 284 -18.81 3.21 -8.78
N ALA A 285 -19.56 3.05 -7.68
CA ALA A 285 -20.97 3.42 -7.60
C ALA A 285 -21.20 4.89 -7.99
N THR A 286 -20.39 5.80 -7.45
CA THR A 286 -20.63 7.24 -7.60
C THR A 286 -19.97 7.82 -8.84
N HIS A 287 -18.70 7.50 -9.11
CA HIS A 287 -17.93 8.09 -10.20
C HIS A 287 -18.06 7.35 -11.53
N THR A 288 -18.42 6.06 -11.51
CA THR A 288 -18.54 5.26 -12.75
C THR A 288 -20.00 5.03 -13.11
N LEU A 289 -20.83 4.68 -12.14
CA LEU A 289 -22.25 4.37 -12.36
C LEU A 289 -23.18 5.57 -12.15
N GLY A 290 -22.67 6.70 -11.63
CA GLY A 290 -23.45 7.93 -11.43
C GLY A 290 -24.49 7.84 -10.33
N LEU A 291 -24.37 6.88 -9.40
CA LEU A 291 -25.28 6.75 -8.27
C LEU A 291 -25.05 7.89 -7.25
N PRO A 292 -26.10 8.33 -6.52
CA PRO A 292 -25.96 9.37 -5.50
C PRO A 292 -24.95 9.01 -4.41
N LYS A 293 -24.19 10.01 -3.92
CA LYS A 293 -23.30 9.85 -2.76
C LYS A 293 -24.11 9.62 -1.49
N SER A 294 -23.66 8.71 -0.62
CA SER A 294 -24.32 8.46 0.67
C SER A 294 -23.99 9.53 1.72
N PHE A 295 -22.82 10.17 1.62
CA PHE A 295 -22.36 11.29 2.47
C PHE A 295 -21.15 11.98 1.81
#